data_AF-A0A4V3JG85-F1
#
_entry.id   AF-A0A4V3JG85-F1
#
_cell.length_a   1.000
_cell.length_b   1.000
_cell.length_c   1.000
_cell.angle_alpha   90.00
_cell.angle_beta   90.00
_cell.angle_gamma   90.00
#
_symmetry.space_group_name_H-M   'P 1'
#
loop_
_entity.id
_entity.type
_entity.pdbx_description
1 polymer ?
#
loop_
_entity_poly.entity_id
_entity_poly.type
_entity_poly.pdbx_seq_one_letter_code
_entity_poly.pdbx_strand_id
1 'polypeptide(L)'
;MTKTPIVLQNQVIAGDALKVLEKLPSNSIHTVITSPPYFNLRDYGMKGQIGNEKSLEEYIEKIVSVFREIQRVLRDDGTIWINLGDSYNSSWRSKKNTFESWERAKEFGTRIREPSKLTKAPRVSNLKRKNLLGVPWRIALALQEDGWILRQDIIWHKPSTKPNPVQDRCVTNHEYIFLLSKNPIYFYDLEAVKEPAVSADPNHPSFRPKSLAAKRSRIKSANTKYQTNFKTVLETRNKRSVWTVTTKRFKEAHFATFPIDLIEPCVRASTSEKGVCSKCGAPYIRKKRKLDEWLWKRGCTHKAPIKPALILDPFGGAGTTALASKKHGRDYLLIELNPKYARMARRRIKKYLREIEKTP
;
A
#
# COMPACT_ATOMS: atom_id res chain seq x y z
N MET A 1 24.97 7.32 -30.47
CA MET A 1 23.55 7.73 -30.62
C MET A 1 22.94 7.92 -29.23
N THR A 2 22.88 9.16 -28.76
CA THR A 2 22.26 9.52 -27.47
C THR A 2 20.74 9.32 -27.58
N LYS A 3 20.25 8.15 -27.16
CA LYS A 3 18.82 7.88 -27.05
C LYS A 3 18.20 8.96 -26.17
N THR A 4 17.25 9.73 -26.71
CA THR A 4 16.41 10.66 -25.95
C THR A 4 15.91 9.93 -24.70
N PRO A 5 16.15 10.43 -23.48
CA PRO A 5 15.73 9.74 -22.27
C PRO A 5 14.21 9.60 -22.27
N ILE A 6 13.73 8.38 -22.03
CA ILE A 6 12.30 8.10 -21.87
C ILE A 6 11.78 8.97 -20.71
N VAL A 7 10.78 9.81 -20.98
CA VAL A 7 10.11 10.61 -19.95
C VAL A 7 9.20 9.68 -19.14
N LEU A 8 9.62 9.36 -17.92
CA LEU A 8 8.88 8.47 -17.01
C LEU A 8 7.87 9.25 -16.16
N GLN A 9 8.11 10.54 -15.97
CA GLN A 9 7.37 11.36 -15.01
C GLN A 9 5.95 11.61 -15.50
N ASN A 10 5.01 11.44 -14.58
CA ASN A 10 3.59 11.77 -14.74
C ASN A 10 2.89 10.99 -15.84
N GLN A 11 3.37 9.77 -16.09
CA GLN A 11 2.85 8.90 -17.12
C GLN A 11 1.88 7.86 -16.57
N VAL A 12 0.91 7.51 -17.41
CA VAL A 12 0.12 6.30 -17.28
C VAL A 12 0.37 5.50 -18.54
N ILE A 13 0.98 4.33 -18.42
CA ILE A 13 1.31 3.44 -19.52
C ILE A 13 0.25 2.34 -19.58
N ALA A 14 -0.35 2.16 -20.75
CA ALA A 14 -1.24 1.02 -20.98
C ALA A 14 -0.40 -0.18 -21.44
N GLY A 15 -0.39 -1.26 -20.67
CA GLY A 15 0.41 -2.42 -20.99
C GLY A 15 0.55 -3.42 -19.84
N ASP A 16 1.08 -4.58 -20.18
CA ASP A 16 1.46 -5.60 -19.21
C ASP A 16 2.58 -5.09 -18.28
N ALA A 17 2.44 -5.33 -16.98
CA ALA A 17 3.35 -4.81 -15.98
C ALA A 17 4.80 -5.26 -16.21
N LEU A 18 5.04 -6.57 -16.41
CA LEU A 18 6.37 -7.13 -16.64
C LEU A 18 7.00 -6.52 -17.90
N LYS A 19 6.29 -6.53 -19.03
CA LYS A 19 6.81 -6.02 -20.31
C LYS A 19 7.14 -4.53 -20.28
N VAL A 20 6.43 -3.75 -19.46
CA VAL A 20 6.72 -2.33 -19.30
C VAL A 20 7.90 -2.14 -18.36
N LEU A 21 7.96 -2.87 -17.25
CA LEU A 21 9.06 -2.81 -16.28
C LEU A 21 10.41 -3.17 -16.92
N GLU A 22 10.46 -4.18 -17.80
CA GLU A 22 11.64 -4.59 -18.59
C GLU A 22 12.28 -3.42 -19.36
N LYS A 23 11.48 -2.43 -19.76
CA LYS A 23 11.93 -1.26 -20.54
C LYS A 23 12.40 -0.11 -19.66
N LEU A 24 12.16 -0.17 -18.34
CA LEU A 24 12.55 0.88 -17.41
C LEU A 24 14.04 0.75 -17.03
N PRO A 25 14.76 1.86 -16.86
CA PRO A 25 16.13 1.81 -16.37
C PRO A 25 16.20 1.29 -14.92
N SER A 26 17.26 0.56 -14.61
CA SER A 26 17.53 0.11 -13.23
C SER A 26 17.71 1.30 -12.29
N ASN A 27 17.41 1.13 -11.00
CA ASN A 27 17.60 2.16 -9.96
C ASN A 27 16.97 3.54 -10.30
N SER A 28 15.83 3.55 -10.98
CA SER A 28 15.15 4.77 -11.45
C SER A 28 13.92 5.17 -10.64
N ILE A 29 13.38 4.25 -9.82
CA ILE A 29 12.17 4.43 -9.02
C ILE A 29 12.51 4.63 -7.54
N HIS A 30 11.90 5.61 -6.87
CA HIS A 30 12.15 5.91 -5.46
C HIS A 30 11.32 5.05 -4.50
N THR A 31 10.07 4.81 -4.84
CA THR A 31 9.20 3.92 -4.07
C THR A 31 8.13 3.33 -4.97
N VAL A 32 7.65 2.15 -4.60
CA VAL A 32 6.52 1.49 -5.25
C VAL A 32 5.37 1.46 -4.25
N ILE A 33 4.20 1.89 -4.68
CA ILE A 33 2.99 1.81 -3.86
C ILE A 33 1.90 1.22 -4.73
N THR A 34 1.39 0.06 -4.34
CA THR A 34 0.57 -0.75 -5.24
C THR A 34 -0.43 -1.61 -4.49
N SER A 35 -1.47 -2.03 -5.21
CA SER A 35 -2.35 -3.13 -4.80
C SER A 35 -2.50 -4.08 -5.98
N PRO A 36 -1.78 -5.21 -5.98
CA PRO A 36 -1.87 -6.18 -7.06
C PRO A 36 -3.29 -6.75 -7.20
N PRO A 37 -3.65 -7.32 -8.37
CA PRO A 37 -4.91 -8.03 -8.54
C PRO A 37 -5.07 -9.15 -7.49
N TYR A 38 -6.18 -9.18 -6.74
CA TYR A 38 -6.37 -10.20 -5.71
C TYR A 38 -6.79 -11.52 -6.32
N PHE A 39 -6.22 -12.59 -5.78
CA PHE A 39 -6.47 -13.95 -6.22
C PHE A 39 -7.95 -14.33 -6.21
N ASN A 40 -8.44 -14.79 -7.36
CA ASN A 40 -9.82 -15.21 -7.64
C ASN A 40 -10.90 -14.22 -7.20
N LEU A 41 -10.56 -12.93 -7.14
CA LEU A 41 -11.53 -11.91 -6.77
C LEU A 41 -12.27 -11.33 -7.99
N ARG A 42 -11.54 -11.10 -9.09
CA ARG A 42 -12.10 -10.43 -10.28
C ARG A 42 -11.48 -10.97 -11.56
N ASP A 43 -12.33 -11.11 -12.57
CA ASP A 43 -11.94 -11.28 -13.96
C ASP A 43 -12.02 -9.93 -14.68
N TYR A 44 -10.92 -9.49 -15.27
CA TYR A 44 -10.84 -8.26 -16.05
C TYR A 44 -11.02 -8.50 -17.55
N GLY A 45 -11.20 -9.75 -17.98
CA GLY A 45 -11.40 -10.12 -19.38
C GLY A 45 -10.21 -9.80 -20.28
N MET A 46 -9.00 -9.67 -19.71
CA MET A 46 -7.79 -9.30 -20.44
C MET A 46 -6.81 -10.47 -20.51
N LYS A 47 -6.25 -10.71 -21.69
CA LYS A 47 -5.13 -11.65 -21.84
C LYS A 47 -3.93 -11.14 -21.03
N GLY A 48 -3.32 -12.00 -20.23
CA GLY A 48 -2.19 -11.65 -19.36
C GLY A 48 -2.58 -11.03 -18.02
N GLN A 49 -3.87 -10.99 -17.66
CA GLN A 49 -4.27 -10.58 -16.31
C GLN A 49 -3.70 -11.53 -15.25
N ILE A 50 -3.33 -10.95 -14.10
CA ILE A 50 -2.97 -11.69 -12.89
C ILE A 50 -4.22 -11.78 -12.00
N GLY A 51 -4.34 -12.85 -11.24
CA GLY A 51 -5.40 -13.06 -10.25
C GLY A 51 -6.41 -14.15 -10.60
N ASN A 52 -6.29 -14.79 -11.76
CA ASN A 52 -7.17 -15.87 -12.24
C ASN A 52 -6.39 -17.14 -12.60
N GLU A 53 -5.25 -17.35 -11.96
CA GLU A 53 -4.40 -18.52 -12.10
C GLU A 53 -5.12 -19.81 -11.65
N LYS A 54 -4.63 -20.95 -12.14
CA LYS A 54 -5.24 -22.26 -11.84
C LYS A 54 -5.00 -22.70 -10.39
N SER A 55 -3.90 -22.25 -9.80
CA SER A 55 -3.53 -22.53 -8.42
C SER A 55 -3.07 -21.27 -7.69
N LEU A 56 -3.10 -21.32 -6.36
CA LEU A 56 -2.58 -20.25 -5.51
C LEU A 56 -1.07 -20.05 -5.71
N GLU A 57 -0.35 -21.16 -5.93
CA GLU A 57 1.10 -21.18 -6.12
C GLU A 57 1.49 -20.45 -7.42
N GLU A 58 0.79 -20.71 -8.54
CA GLU A 58 1.03 -20.03 -9.82
C GLU A 58 0.77 -18.52 -9.69
N TYR A 59 -0.27 -18.13 -8.94
CA TYR A 59 -0.55 -16.72 -8.66
C TYR A 59 0.58 -16.06 -7.86
N ILE A 60 1.06 -16.71 -6.79
CA ILE A 60 2.18 -16.20 -5.99
C ILE A 60 3.43 -16.04 -6.86
N GLU A 61 3.76 -17.04 -7.68
CA GLU A 61 4.93 -17.01 -8.57
C GLU A 61 4.88 -15.86 -9.58
N LYS A 62 3.71 -15.56 -10.16
CA LYS A 62 3.55 -14.41 -11.05
C LYS A 62 3.73 -13.08 -10.32
N ILE A 63 3.20 -12.96 -9.11
CA ILE A 63 3.44 -11.77 -8.27
C ILE A 63 4.93 -11.63 -7.97
N VAL A 64 5.59 -12.69 -7.50
CA VAL A 64 7.05 -12.68 -7.23
C VAL A 64 7.83 -12.30 -8.49
N SER A 65 7.47 -12.82 -9.67
CA SER A 65 8.13 -12.48 -10.93
C SER A 65 8.05 -10.97 -11.26
N VAL A 66 6.87 -10.36 -11.08
CA VAL A 66 6.71 -8.90 -11.22
C VAL A 66 7.61 -8.17 -10.22
N PHE A 67 7.63 -8.62 -8.97
CA PHE A 67 8.42 -7.99 -7.91
C PHE A 67 9.92 -8.14 -8.10
N ARG A 68 10.40 -9.24 -8.69
CA ARG A 68 11.80 -9.40 -9.07
C ARG A 68 12.24 -8.32 -10.07
N GLU A 69 11.39 -8.02 -11.05
CA GLU A 69 11.67 -6.94 -11.98
C GLU A 69 11.55 -5.55 -11.32
N ILE A 70 10.64 -5.41 -10.35
CA ILE A 70 10.58 -4.21 -9.50
C ILE A 70 11.89 -4.01 -8.72
N GLN A 71 12.51 -5.08 -8.22
CA GLN A 71 13.78 -5.03 -7.48
C GLN A 71 14.89 -4.35 -8.30
N ARG A 72 14.91 -4.60 -9.61
CA ARG A 72 15.88 -4.01 -10.56
C ARG A 72 15.65 -2.51 -10.76
N VAL A 73 14.39 -2.09 -10.96
CA VAL A 73 14.06 -0.69 -11.26
C VAL A 73 14.01 0.19 -10.02
N LEU A 74 13.74 -0.39 -8.85
CA LEU A 74 13.75 0.29 -7.56
C LEU A 74 15.17 0.66 -7.18
N ARG A 75 15.37 1.85 -6.63
CA ARG A 75 16.65 2.27 -6.06
C ARG A 75 17.04 1.43 -4.86
N ASP A 76 18.35 1.34 -4.58
CA ASP A 76 18.88 0.62 -3.42
C ASP A 76 18.39 1.16 -2.07
N ASP A 77 18.04 2.44 -2.02
CA ASP A 77 17.45 3.11 -0.86
C ASP A 77 15.90 3.17 -0.90
N GLY A 78 15.27 2.52 -1.88
CA GLY A 78 13.82 2.56 -2.08
C GLY A 78 13.04 1.54 -1.25
N THR A 79 11.74 1.79 -1.11
CA THR A 79 10.79 0.93 -0.39
C THR A 79 9.58 0.57 -1.24
N ILE A 80 8.90 -0.51 -0.87
CA ILE A 80 7.64 -0.93 -1.47
C ILE A 80 6.53 -1.01 -0.42
N TRP A 81 5.33 -0.58 -0.80
CA TRP A 81 4.10 -0.74 -0.05
C TRP A 81 3.11 -1.56 -0.87
N ILE A 82 2.71 -2.73 -0.34
CA ILE A 82 1.79 -3.64 -1.01
C ILE A 82 0.50 -3.76 -0.20
N ASN A 83 -0.62 -3.28 -0.75
CA ASN A 83 -1.94 -3.49 -0.16
C ASN A 83 -2.58 -4.78 -0.69
N LEU A 84 -2.91 -5.70 0.21
CA LEU A 84 -3.47 -7.01 -0.10
C LEU A 84 -4.63 -7.37 0.85
N GLY A 85 -5.71 -7.85 0.26
CA GLY A 85 -6.82 -8.49 0.96
C GLY A 85 -6.74 -9.99 0.83
N ASP A 86 -7.27 -10.69 1.82
CA ASP A 86 -7.32 -12.15 1.82
C ASP A 86 -8.58 -12.68 1.16
N SER A 87 -8.54 -13.96 0.81
CA SER A 87 -9.64 -14.71 0.24
C SER A 87 -9.78 -16.05 0.94
N TYR A 88 -10.93 -16.69 0.73
CA TYR A 88 -11.24 -17.99 1.33
C TYR A 88 -11.29 -19.05 0.25
N ASN A 89 -10.84 -20.25 0.60
CA ASN A 89 -10.98 -21.42 -0.24
C ASN A 89 -12.47 -21.79 -0.36
N SER A 90 -13.13 -21.23 -1.36
CA SER A 90 -14.57 -21.29 -1.54
C SER A 90 -14.90 -21.84 -2.92
N SER A 91 -15.93 -22.70 -2.96
CA SER A 91 -16.50 -23.19 -4.21
C SER A 91 -17.69 -22.32 -4.57
N TRP A 92 -17.44 -21.25 -5.32
CA TRP A 92 -18.48 -20.31 -5.76
C TRP A 92 -19.61 -20.96 -6.59
N ARG A 93 -19.44 -22.23 -7.00
CA ARG A 93 -20.38 -22.99 -7.84
C ARG A 93 -21.29 -23.98 -7.11
N SER A 94 -21.20 -24.18 -5.80
CA SER A 94 -22.06 -25.16 -5.10
C SER A 94 -23.00 -24.51 -4.08
N LYS A 95 -24.22 -24.22 -4.52
CA LYS A 95 -25.35 -23.77 -3.68
C LYS A 95 -25.92 -24.87 -2.74
N LYS A 96 -25.34 -26.07 -2.71
CA LYS A 96 -26.01 -27.26 -2.13
C LYS A 96 -25.61 -27.66 -0.71
N ASN A 97 -24.69 -26.97 -0.04
CA ASN A 97 -24.24 -27.36 1.31
C ASN A 97 -24.46 -26.22 2.33
N THR A 98 -25.67 -26.13 2.87
CA THR A 98 -26.06 -25.28 4.01
C THR A 98 -25.94 -26.05 5.34
N PHE A 99 -25.93 -25.33 6.46
CA PHE A 99 -25.98 -25.94 7.81
C PHE A 99 -27.29 -26.70 8.04
N GLU A 100 -28.43 -26.19 7.53
CA GLU A 100 -29.73 -26.88 7.52
C GLU A 100 -29.68 -28.25 6.84
N SER A 101 -28.92 -28.38 5.74
CA SER A 101 -28.72 -29.68 5.09
C SER A 101 -27.95 -30.67 5.98
N TRP A 102 -27.15 -30.17 6.91
CA TRP A 102 -26.39 -30.97 7.87
C TRP A 102 -27.23 -31.37 9.08
N GLU A 103 -28.09 -30.47 9.58
CA GLU A 103 -29.03 -30.77 10.67
C GLU A 103 -30.14 -31.73 10.23
N ARG A 104 -30.77 -31.52 9.06
CA ARG A 104 -31.72 -32.49 8.50
C ARG A 104 -31.09 -33.87 8.32
N ALA A 105 -29.82 -33.95 7.91
CA ALA A 105 -29.16 -35.24 7.74
C ALA A 105 -28.94 -35.99 9.07
N LYS A 106 -28.78 -35.28 10.19
CA LYS A 106 -28.77 -35.88 11.54
C LYS A 106 -30.16 -36.36 11.96
N GLU A 107 -31.18 -35.57 11.65
CA GLU A 107 -32.58 -35.82 12.01
C GLU A 107 -33.15 -37.08 11.33
N PHE A 108 -32.74 -37.39 10.10
CA PHE A 108 -33.22 -38.54 9.32
C PHE A 108 -32.24 -39.74 9.30
N GLY A 109 -31.26 -39.80 10.20
CA GLY A 109 -30.36 -40.97 10.35
C GLY A 109 -29.45 -41.28 9.16
N THR A 110 -29.34 -40.37 8.18
CA THR A 110 -28.49 -40.57 7.00
C THR A 110 -27.01 -40.39 7.33
N ARG A 111 -26.15 -41.33 6.90
CA ARG A 111 -24.68 -41.19 7.02
C ARG A 111 -24.21 -39.88 6.38
N ILE A 112 -23.82 -38.92 7.22
CA ILE A 112 -23.26 -37.65 6.77
C ILE A 112 -21.89 -37.92 6.15
N ARG A 113 -21.80 -37.87 4.82
CA ARG A 113 -20.49 -37.87 4.14
C ARG A 113 -19.77 -36.57 4.51
N GLU A 114 -18.47 -36.66 4.82
CA GLU A 114 -17.64 -35.47 5.04
C GLU A 114 -17.91 -34.42 3.94
N PRO A 115 -18.29 -33.18 4.27
CA PRO A 115 -18.61 -32.13 3.29
C PRO A 115 -17.50 -31.86 2.27
N SER A 116 -16.25 -32.15 2.65
CA SER A 116 -15.05 -32.07 1.81
C SER A 116 -15.05 -33.07 0.65
N LYS A 117 -15.73 -34.22 0.79
CA LYS A 117 -15.88 -35.25 -0.25
C LYS A 117 -17.10 -35.00 -1.17
N LEU A 118 -18.00 -34.10 -0.77
CA LEU A 118 -19.24 -33.78 -1.51
C LEU A 118 -19.07 -32.68 -2.56
N THR A 119 -17.99 -31.89 -2.50
CA THR A 119 -17.74 -30.84 -3.48
C THR A 119 -16.77 -31.35 -4.55
N LYS A 120 -17.27 -31.72 -5.74
CA LYS A 120 -16.47 -31.82 -6.98
C LYS A 120 -15.90 -30.46 -7.44
N ALA A 121 -15.87 -29.46 -6.56
CA ALA A 121 -15.42 -28.13 -6.91
C ALA A 121 -13.89 -28.15 -7.05
N PRO A 122 -13.34 -27.50 -8.10
CA PRO A 122 -11.89 -27.45 -8.30
C PRO A 122 -11.23 -26.90 -7.04
N ARG A 123 -10.26 -27.65 -6.51
CA ARG A 123 -9.44 -27.22 -5.39
C ARG A 123 -8.41 -26.25 -5.93
N VAL A 124 -8.56 -24.99 -5.53
CA VAL A 124 -7.66 -23.89 -5.92
C VAL A 124 -6.33 -23.95 -5.14
N SER A 125 -6.34 -24.67 -4.02
CA SER A 125 -5.17 -25.04 -3.23
C SER A 125 -5.39 -26.41 -2.59
N ASN A 126 -4.35 -27.00 -2.02
CA ASN A 126 -4.41 -28.23 -1.23
C ASN A 126 -5.22 -28.10 0.09
N LEU A 127 -5.72 -26.91 0.41
CA LEU A 127 -6.46 -26.64 1.64
C LEU A 127 -7.91 -27.17 1.57
N LYS A 128 -8.51 -27.41 2.74
CA LYS A 128 -9.94 -27.74 2.84
C LYS A 128 -10.80 -26.51 2.53
N ARG A 129 -12.07 -26.72 2.11
CA ARG A 129 -13.07 -25.64 1.95
C ARG A 129 -13.18 -24.81 3.24
N LYS A 130 -13.53 -23.52 3.11
CA LYS A 130 -13.66 -22.51 4.19
C LYS A 130 -12.35 -22.08 4.84
N ASN A 131 -11.19 -22.63 4.45
CA ASN A 131 -9.91 -22.10 4.93
C ASN A 131 -9.71 -20.67 4.45
N LEU A 132 -9.25 -19.81 5.36
CA LEU A 132 -8.60 -18.56 4.98
C LEU A 132 -7.32 -18.92 4.23
N LEU A 133 -7.13 -18.38 3.03
CA LEU A 133 -5.99 -18.77 2.20
C LEU A 133 -4.66 -18.20 2.73
N GLY A 134 -4.70 -17.08 3.47
CA GLY A 134 -3.50 -16.42 3.94
C GLY A 134 -2.74 -15.74 2.81
N VAL A 135 -3.43 -15.34 1.72
CA VAL A 135 -2.81 -14.79 0.51
C VAL A 135 -1.84 -13.64 0.82
N PRO A 136 -2.19 -12.65 1.67
CA PRO A 136 -1.29 -11.54 1.98
C PRO A 136 0.04 -12.02 2.59
N TRP A 137 -0.02 -12.90 3.59
CA TRP A 137 1.18 -13.43 4.26
C TRP A 137 1.97 -14.39 3.37
N ARG A 138 1.32 -15.20 2.55
CA ARG A 138 2.01 -16.07 1.58
C ARG A 138 2.81 -15.26 0.57
N ILE A 139 2.26 -14.15 0.06
CA ILE A 139 3.02 -13.23 -0.80
C ILE A 139 4.17 -12.60 -0.01
N ALA A 140 3.92 -12.08 1.19
CA ALA A 140 4.96 -11.42 1.99
C ALA A 140 6.14 -12.36 2.28
N LEU A 141 5.87 -13.61 2.64
CA LEU A 141 6.89 -14.63 2.90
C LEU A 141 7.59 -15.08 1.61
N ALA A 142 6.87 -15.27 0.50
CA ALA A 142 7.49 -15.61 -0.78
C ALA A 142 8.42 -14.50 -1.29
N LEU A 143 8.05 -13.23 -1.09
CA LEU A 143 8.94 -12.11 -1.38
C LEU A 143 10.15 -12.09 -0.44
N GLN A 144 9.96 -12.41 0.85
CA GLN A 144 11.07 -12.53 1.78
C GLN A 144 12.07 -13.62 1.38
N GLU A 145 11.57 -14.77 0.94
CA GLU A 145 12.38 -15.87 0.37
C GLU A 145 13.08 -15.45 -0.94
N ASP A 146 12.46 -14.58 -1.75
CA ASP A 146 13.05 -13.98 -2.96
C ASP A 146 14.04 -12.83 -2.66
N GLY A 147 14.43 -12.64 -1.40
CA GLY A 147 15.48 -11.70 -0.99
C GLY A 147 15.00 -10.30 -0.61
N TRP A 148 13.69 -10.09 -0.43
CA TRP A 148 13.17 -8.85 0.14
C TRP A 148 13.28 -8.83 1.66
N ILE A 149 13.50 -7.65 2.24
CA ILE A 149 13.37 -7.45 3.68
C ILE A 149 11.93 -7.02 3.97
N LEU A 150 11.15 -7.89 4.62
CA LEU A 150 9.85 -7.54 5.18
C LEU A 150 10.06 -6.69 6.44
N ARG A 151 9.67 -5.41 6.39
CA ARG A 151 9.92 -4.45 7.46
C ARG A 151 8.78 -4.30 8.45
N GLN A 152 7.55 -4.36 7.95
CA GLN A 152 6.37 -4.16 8.77
C GLN A 152 5.11 -4.68 8.09
N ASP A 153 4.21 -5.25 8.88
CA ASP A 153 2.80 -5.42 8.56
C ASP A 153 1.97 -4.29 9.16
N ILE A 154 1.09 -3.73 8.35
CA ILE A 154 0.16 -2.66 8.74
C ILE A 154 -1.24 -3.13 8.48
N ILE A 155 -2.12 -2.93 9.45
CA ILE A 155 -3.53 -3.28 9.36
C ILE A 155 -4.29 -2.05 8.88
N TRP A 156 -4.81 -2.09 7.66
CA TRP A 156 -5.81 -1.15 7.23
C TRP A 156 -7.18 -1.57 7.79
N HIS A 157 -7.61 -0.92 8.85
CA HIS A 157 -8.95 -1.08 9.42
C HIS A 157 -9.97 -0.25 8.62
N LYS A 158 -11.05 -0.90 8.18
CA LYS A 158 -12.16 -0.32 7.40
C LYS A 158 -13.44 -0.22 8.26
N PRO A 159 -13.73 0.94 8.88
CA PRO A 159 -14.88 1.09 9.78
C PRO A 159 -16.22 0.77 9.14
N SER A 160 -16.40 1.15 7.87
CA SER A 160 -17.65 0.99 7.14
C SER A 160 -17.58 -0.21 6.20
N THR A 161 -17.43 -1.41 6.76
CA THR A 161 -17.41 -2.66 5.98
C THR A 161 -18.83 -3.11 5.65
N LYS A 162 -19.07 -3.52 4.40
CA LYS A 162 -20.39 -4.06 4.01
C LYS A 162 -20.71 -5.32 4.83
N PRO A 163 -21.95 -5.46 5.35
CA PRO A 163 -22.39 -6.70 5.95
C PRO A 163 -22.20 -7.85 4.96
N ASN A 164 -21.64 -8.96 5.43
CA ASN A 164 -21.46 -10.18 4.65
C ASN A 164 -22.37 -11.25 5.27
N PRO A 165 -23.21 -11.98 4.50
CA PRO A 165 -24.13 -12.99 5.03
C PRO A 165 -23.44 -14.25 5.61
N VAL A 166 -22.15 -14.17 5.92
CA VAL A 166 -21.39 -15.26 6.55
C VAL A 166 -21.82 -15.37 8.02
N GLN A 167 -22.22 -16.57 8.44
CA GLN A 167 -22.78 -16.85 9.76
C GLN A 167 -21.80 -17.56 10.72
N ASP A 168 -20.68 -18.08 10.22
CA ASP A 168 -19.77 -18.96 10.96
C ASP A 168 -18.38 -18.35 11.21
N ARG A 169 -18.25 -17.02 11.07
CA ARG A 169 -17.06 -16.24 11.43
C ARG A 169 -17.38 -14.73 11.47
N CYS A 170 -16.49 -13.97 12.09
CA CYS A 170 -16.55 -12.51 12.05
C CYS A 170 -16.40 -11.96 10.61
N VAL A 171 -17.03 -10.81 10.37
CA VAL A 171 -16.87 -10.06 9.12
C VAL A 171 -15.44 -9.54 9.01
N THR A 172 -14.79 -9.80 7.88
CA THR A 172 -13.46 -9.28 7.59
C THR A 172 -13.54 -7.79 7.28
N ASN A 173 -13.08 -6.95 8.21
CA ASN A 173 -13.11 -5.49 8.09
C ASN A 173 -11.72 -4.86 7.97
N HIS A 174 -10.70 -5.63 7.59
CA HIS A 174 -9.35 -5.13 7.39
C HIS A 174 -8.68 -5.69 6.15
N GLU A 175 -7.58 -5.06 5.74
CA GLU A 175 -6.61 -5.52 4.74
C GLU A 175 -5.20 -5.28 5.28
N TYR A 176 -4.21 -5.91 4.66
CA TYR A 176 -2.80 -5.73 5.01
C TYR A 176 -2.13 -4.74 4.07
N ILE A 177 -1.26 -3.92 4.62
CA ILE A 177 -0.24 -3.17 3.88
C ILE A 177 1.11 -3.66 4.37
N PHE A 178 1.92 -4.23 3.49
CA PHE A 178 3.28 -4.63 3.82
C PHE A 178 4.28 -3.57 3.36
N LEU A 179 5.21 -3.22 4.24
CA LEU A 179 6.39 -2.43 3.91
C LEU A 179 7.58 -3.36 3.68
N LEU A 180 8.22 -3.24 2.50
CA LEU A 180 9.42 -3.99 2.15
C LEU A 180 10.54 -3.06 1.68
N SER A 181 11.79 -3.52 1.82
CA SER A 181 12.99 -2.86 1.28
C SER A 181 13.96 -3.88 0.67
N LYS A 182 14.84 -3.42 -0.24
CA LYS A 182 15.92 -4.27 -0.78
C LYS A 182 17.06 -4.45 0.22
N ASN A 183 17.39 -3.36 0.92
CA ASN A 183 18.54 -3.26 1.81
C ASN A 183 18.08 -2.91 3.24
N PRO A 184 18.90 -3.19 4.27
CA PRO A 184 18.60 -2.79 5.65
C PRO A 184 18.69 -1.28 5.84
N ILE A 185 19.45 -0.59 4.99
CA ILE A 185 19.56 0.87 4.95
C ILE A 185 18.76 1.36 3.75
N TYR A 186 17.66 2.06 4.02
CA TYR A 186 16.75 2.61 3.03
C TYR A 186 16.18 3.95 3.51
N PHE A 187 15.63 4.73 2.60
CA PHE A 187 15.02 6.01 2.93
C PHE A 187 13.68 5.81 3.64
N TYR A 188 13.54 6.42 4.81
CA TYR A 188 12.28 6.50 5.54
C TYR A 188 12.21 7.79 6.36
N ASP A 189 11.32 8.72 5.99
CA ASP A 189 11.06 9.97 6.71
C ASP A 189 9.99 9.75 7.78
N LEU A 190 10.42 9.29 8.96
CA LEU A 190 9.56 9.07 10.11
C LEU A 190 8.86 10.35 10.58
N GLU A 191 9.55 11.49 10.48
CA GLU A 191 9.00 12.79 10.89
C GLU A 191 7.81 13.17 10.03
N ALA A 192 7.90 12.92 8.72
CA ALA A 192 6.83 13.21 7.77
C ALA A 192 5.55 12.38 8.00
N VAL A 193 5.55 11.35 8.83
CA VAL A 193 4.34 10.53 9.08
C VAL A 193 3.89 10.52 10.54
N LYS A 194 4.53 11.29 11.42
CA LYS A 194 4.09 11.38 12.81
C LYS A 194 2.64 11.84 12.92
N GLU A 195 1.96 11.32 13.93
CA GLU A 195 0.57 11.65 14.26
C GLU A 195 0.50 12.36 15.61
N PRO A 196 -0.56 13.12 15.91
CA PRO A 196 -0.73 13.71 17.23
C PRO A 196 -0.64 12.66 18.34
N ALA A 197 0.13 12.95 19.39
CA ALA A 197 0.29 12.03 20.52
C ALA A 197 -0.96 11.95 21.41
N VAL A 198 -1.71 13.05 21.44
CA VAL A 198 -2.95 13.26 22.19
C VAL A 198 -4.05 13.47 21.16
N SER A 199 -5.21 12.82 21.37
CA SER A 199 -6.37 13.04 20.50
C SER A 199 -6.92 14.45 20.71
N ALA A 200 -7.51 15.04 19.66
CA ALA A 200 -8.29 16.26 19.78
C ALA A 200 -9.75 15.97 20.17
N ASP A 201 -10.20 14.71 20.07
CA ASP A 201 -11.54 14.28 20.47
C ASP A 201 -11.64 14.19 22.00
N PRO A 202 -12.53 14.97 22.65
CA PRO A 202 -12.75 14.93 24.10
C PRO A 202 -13.08 13.55 24.66
N ASN A 203 -13.69 12.68 23.85
CA ASN A 203 -14.14 11.35 24.27
C ASN A 203 -13.05 10.28 24.12
N HIS A 204 -11.91 10.60 23.51
CA HIS A 204 -10.85 9.63 23.32
C HIS A 204 -10.05 9.46 24.63
N PRO A 205 -9.72 8.23 25.08
CA PRO A 205 -9.02 7.99 26.35
C PRO A 205 -7.66 8.70 26.49
N SER A 206 -7.06 9.07 25.36
CA SER A 206 -5.79 9.81 25.33
C SER A 206 -5.96 11.34 25.25
N PHE A 207 -7.17 11.89 25.37
CA PHE A 207 -7.43 13.34 25.35
C PHE A 207 -6.95 13.98 26.66
N ARG A 208 -5.92 14.83 26.58
CA ARG A 208 -5.32 15.52 27.75
C ARG A 208 -4.81 16.94 27.40
N PRO A 209 -5.70 17.90 27.07
CA PRO A 209 -5.31 19.23 26.59
C PRO A 209 -4.57 20.08 27.65
N LYS A 210 -4.99 20.04 28.92
CA LYS A 210 -4.36 20.81 30.01
C LYS A 210 -2.91 20.37 30.31
N SER A 211 -2.64 19.06 30.17
CA SER A 211 -1.29 18.47 30.34
C SER A 211 -0.31 18.96 29.27
N LEU A 212 -0.78 19.16 28.04
CA LEU A 212 0.07 19.62 26.94
C LEU A 212 0.48 21.10 27.13
N ALA A 213 -0.49 21.95 27.49
CA ALA A 213 -0.26 23.38 27.71
C ALA A 213 0.67 23.65 28.90
N ALA A 214 0.46 22.98 30.04
CA ALA A 214 1.30 23.15 31.23
C ALA A 214 2.74 22.67 31.03
N LYS A 215 2.97 21.70 30.13
CA LYS A 215 4.33 21.25 29.82
C LYS A 215 5.01 22.13 28.76
N ARG A 216 4.27 22.74 27.82
CA ARG A 216 4.79 23.75 26.88
C ARG A 216 5.42 24.95 27.61
N SER A 217 4.79 25.45 28.67
CA SER A 217 5.33 26.57 29.45
C SER A 217 6.66 26.23 30.12
N ARG A 218 6.80 25.02 30.66
CA ARG A 218 8.05 24.53 31.30
C ARG A 218 9.21 24.34 30.32
N ILE A 219 8.94 24.06 29.04
CA ILE A 219 10.00 23.89 28.02
C ILE A 219 10.57 25.26 27.60
N LYS A 220 9.73 26.27 27.45
CA LYS A 220 10.18 27.63 27.08
C LYS A 220 11.18 28.22 28.08
N SER A 221 11.06 27.88 29.36
CA SER A 221 11.94 28.37 30.42
C SER A 221 13.30 27.65 30.53
N ALA A 222 13.50 26.50 29.86
CA ALA A 222 14.65 25.61 30.08
C ALA A 222 15.67 25.58 28.91
N ASN A 223 15.72 26.62 28.07
CA ASN A 223 16.41 26.59 26.78
C ASN A 223 17.94 26.81 26.88
N THR A 224 18.66 25.93 27.59
CA THR A 224 20.13 25.87 27.55
C THR A 224 20.60 24.75 26.63
N LYS A 225 21.66 25.08 25.88
CA LYS A 225 22.15 24.43 24.66
C LYS A 225 22.37 22.90 24.72
N TYR A 226 22.45 22.27 25.90
CA TYR A 226 22.74 20.84 26.06
C TYR A 226 22.17 20.14 27.33
N GLN A 227 21.11 20.64 28.00
CA GLN A 227 20.58 19.99 29.23
C GLN A 227 19.03 19.98 29.34
N THR A 228 18.33 19.50 28.32
CA THR A 228 16.97 18.99 28.54
C THR A 228 16.99 17.47 28.41
N ASN A 229 16.89 16.79 29.56
CA ASN A 229 16.49 15.39 29.62
C ASN A 229 15.35 15.17 28.63
N PHE A 230 15.54 14.22 27.71
CA PHE A 230 14.69 13.89 26.54
C PHE A 230 13.25 13.46 26.88
N LYS A 231 12.69 13.83 28.03
CA LYS A 231 11.24 13.78 28.30
C LYS A 231 10.55 15.00 27.66
N THR A 232 10.84 15.25 26.39
CA THR A 232 10.10 16.24 25.63
C THR A 232 8.66 15.78 25.53
N VAL A 233 7.73 16.70 25.71
CA VAL A 233 6.35 16.44 25.32
C VAL A 233 6.33 16.33 23.81
N LEU A 234 6.27 15.09 23.35
CA LEU A 234 6.04 14.79 21.97
C LEU A 234 4.58 15.17 21.67
N GLU A 235 4.36 16.38 21.13
CA GLU A 235 3.06 16.77 20.55
C GLU A 235 2.64 15.78 19.47
N THR A 236 3.64 15.18 18.81
CA THR A 236 3.50 14.19 17.77
C THR A 236 4.27 12.91 18.14
N ARG A 237 3.68 11.75 17.89
CA ARG A 237 4.27 10.42 18.11
C ARG A 237 4.45 9.69 16.78
N ASN A 238 5.21 8.60 16.81
CA ASN A 238 5.31 7.71 15.66
C ASN A 238 3.92 7.15 15.31
N LYS A 239 3.62 7.10 14.01
CA LYS A 239 2.38 6.51 13.50
C LYS A 239 2.28 5.05 13.91
N ARG A 240 1.12 4.65 14.42
CA ARG A 240 0.85 3.24 14.80
C ARG A 240 0.59 2.38 13.56
N SER A 241 0.70 1.07 13.69
CA SER A 241 0.55 0.11 12.59
C SER A 241 -0.90 -0.27 12.25
N VAL A 242 -1.89 0.23 13.00
CA VAL A 242 -3.32 0.04 12.67
C VAL A 242 -3.87 1.35 12.15
N TRP A 243 -4.17 1.39 10.85
CA TRP A 243 -4.61 2.58 10.14
C TRP A 243 -6.12 2.49 9.90
N THR A 244 -6.87 3.30 10.64
CA THR A 244 -8.32 3.41 10.43
C THR A 244 -8.58 4.42 9.32
N VAL A 245 -8.99 3.92 8.14
CA VAL A 245 -9.32 4.78 6.98
C VAL A 245 -10.59 4.26 6.31
N THR A 246 -11.58 5.13 6.17
CA THR A 246 -12.87 4.78 5.54
C THR A 246 -12.73 4.66 4.02
N THR A 247 -13.40 3.67 3.44
CA THR A 247 -13.48 3.52 1.98
C THR A 247 -14.32 4.64 1.37
N LYS A 248 -13.82 5.27 0.30
CA LYS A 248 -14.54 6.31 -0.44
C LYS A 248 -15.24 5.66 -1.64
N ARG A 249 -16.54 5.92 -1.84
CA ARG A 249 -17.27 5.41 -3.03
C ARG A 249 -16.71 6.07 -4.29
N PHE A 250 -16.31 5.26 -5.28
CA PHE A 250 -15.88 5.73 -6.58
C PHE A 250 -16.97 5.47 -7.63
N LYS A 251 -17.45 6.52 -8.32
CA LYS A 251 -18.62 6.47 -9.22
C LYS A 251 -18.31 5.88 -10.61
N GLU A 252 -17.06 5.99 -11.10
CA GLU A 252 -16.71 5.70 -12.50
C GLU A 252 -16.24 4.25 -12.73
N ALA A 253 -17.07 3.28 -12.37
CA ALA A 253 -16.89 1.84 -12.60
C ALA A 253 -16.00 1.06 -11.62
N HIS A 254 -16.28 -0.24 -11.66
CA HIS A 254 -15.95 -1.36 -10.78
C HIS A 254 -14.46 -1.56 -10.40
N PHE A 255 -13.94 -0.80 -9.43
CA PHE A 255 -12.62 -1.09 -8.82
C PHE A 255 -12.66 -1.08 -7.28
N ALA A 256 -11.79 -1.90 -6.69
CA ALA A 256 -11.39 -1.75 -5.30
C ALA A 256 -10.26 -0.72 -5.24
N THR A 257 -10.58 0.57 -5.37
CA THR A 257 -9.59 1.63 -5.18
C THR A 257 -9.35 1.81 -3.68
N PHE A 258 -8.12 1.69 -3.21
CA PHE A 258 -7.77 2.24 -1.90
C PHE A 258 -7.95 3.77 -1.91
N PRO A 259 -8.28 4.40 -0.76
CA PRO A 259 -8.44 5.84 -0.64
C PRO A 259 -7.09 6.57 -0.62
N ILE A 260 -7.06 7.84 -1.05
CA ILE A 260 -5.85 8.69 -1.06
C ILE A 260 -5.23 8.73 0.35
N ASP A 261 -6.06 8.96 1.37
CA ASP A 261 -5.65 9.13 2.77
C ASP A 261 -4.93 7.90 3.35
N LEU A 262 -5.16 6.71 2.78
CA LEU A 262 -4.43 5.49 3.16
C LEU A 262 -2.99 5.48 2.63
N ILE A 263 -2.77 6.10 1.47
CA ILE A 263 -1.51 6.07 0.73
C ILE A 263 -0.63 7.28 1.02
N GLU A 264 -1.21 8.40 1.43
CA GLU A 264 -0.45 9.60 1.81
C GLU A 264 0.69 9.31 2.80
N PRO A 265 0.51 8.50 3.86
CA PRO A 265 1.61 8.12 4.75
C PRO A 265 2.72 7.38 4.00
N CYS A 266 2.38 6.44 3.10
CA CYS A 266 3.36 5.68 2.32
C CYS A 266 4.22 6.59 1.44
N VAL A 267 3.58 7.55 0.74
CA VAL A 267 4.24 8.57 -0.09
C VAL A 267 5.19 9.41 0.75
N ARG A 268 4.71 9.95 1.88
CA ARG A 268 5.47 10.87 2.74
C ARG A 268 6.64 10.18 3.44
N ALA A 269 6.44 8.96 3.93
CA ALA A 269 7.51 8.19 4.56
C ALA A 269 8.61 7.80 3.56
N SER A 270 8.25 7.49 2.31
CA SER A 270 9.18 6.85 1.38
C SER A 270 9.83 7.78 0.38
N THR A 271 9.46 9.06 0.41
CA THR A 271 10.03 10.07 -0.49
C THR A 271 10.28 11.38 0.25
N SER A 272 11.40 12.01 -0.04
CA SER A 272 11.75 13.29 0.54
C SER A 272 10.79 14.39 0.08
N GLU A 273 10.26 15.15 1.04
CA GLU A 273 9.44 16.34 0.76
C GLU A 273 10.23 17.43 0.05
N LYS A 274 11.51 17.57 0.36
CA LYS A 274 12.39 18.51 -0.33
C LYS A 274 12.71 18.07 -1.76
N GLY A 275 12.48 16.80 -2.10
CA GLY A 275 12.78 16.22 -3.39
C GLY A 275 14.12 15.48 -3.42
N VAL A 276 14.61 15.23 -4.64
CA VAL A 276 15.77 14.38 -4.91
C VAL A 276 16.77 15.08 -5.82
N CYS A 277 18.01 14.60 -5.82
CA CYS A 277 19.02 15.06 -6.77
C CYS A 277 18.61 14.74 -8.22
N SER A 278 18.60 15.73 -9.10
CA SER A 278 18.25 15.51 -10.52
C SER A 278 19.21 14.57 -11.26
N LYS A 279 20.50 14.55 -10.88
CA LYS A 279 21.54 13.71 -11.49
C LYS A 279 21.51 12.25 -11.03
N CYS A 280 21.49 11.99 -9.71
CA CYS A 280 21.61 10.62 -9.18
C CYS A 280 20.37 10.08 -8.45
N GLY A 281 19.33 10.90 -8.29
CA GLY A 281 18.10 10.50 -7.59
C GLY A 281 18.22 10.39 -6.07
N ALA A 282 19.39 10.65 -5.46
CA ALA A 282 19.53 10.58 -4.00
C ALA A 282 18.59 11.57 -3.28
N PRO A 283 17.87 11.12 -2.25
CA PRO A 283 16.92 11.97 -1.54
C PRO A 283 17.61 13.01 -0.66
N TYR A 284 16.91 14.10 -0.38
CA TYR A 284 17.26 14.97 0.73
C TYR A 284 16.74 14.38 2.04
N ILE A 285 17.57 14.39 3.07
CA ILE A 285 17.30 13.77 4.37
C ILE A 285 17.16 14.89 5.41
N ARG A 286 16.13 14.79 6.26
CA ARG A 286 15.96 15.69 7.40
C ARG A 286 17.04 15.38 8.44
N LYS A 287 17.77 16.41 8.88
CA LYS A 287 18.67 16.35 10.04
C LYS A 287 18.18 17.29 11.11
N LYS A 288 17.96 16.74 12.31
CA LYS A 288 17.51 17.54 13.46
C LYS A 288 18.64 18.46 13.91
N ARG A 289 18.37 19.76 13.99
CA ARG A 289 19.32 20.78 14.48
C ARG A 289 19.02 21.16 15.92
N LYS A 290 17.74 21.39 16.23
CA LYS A 290 17.22 21.70 17.57
C LYS A 290 15.89 20.98 17.78
N LEU A 291 15.34 21.08 19.00
CA LEU A 291 13.96 20.70 19.25
C LEU A 291 13.08 21.54 18.31
N ASP A 292 12.32 20.86 17.45
CA ASP A 292 11.43 21.44 16.44
C ASP A 292 12.08 22.15 15.24
N GLU A 293 13.39 21.96 15.05
CA GLU A 293 14.08 22.53 13.90
C GLU A 293 14.85 21.49 13.09
N TRP A 294 14.55 21.47 11.79
CA TRP A 294 15.09 20.51 10.83
C TRP A 294 15.81 21.22 9.70
N LEU A 295 16.98 20.68 9.35
CA LEU A 295 17.71 21.06 8.14
C LEU A 295 17.60 19.98 7.09
N TRP A 296 17.53 20.40 5.82
CA TRP A 296 17.61 19.47 4.70
C TRP A 296 19.07 19.26 4.31
N LYS A 297 19.56 18.03 4.46
CA LYS A 297 20.87 17.63 3.94
C LYS A 297 20.70 16.81 2.68
N ARG A 298 21.47 17.11 1.64
CA ARG A 298 21.51 16.29 0.43
C ARG A 298 22.12 14.91 0.75
N GLY A 299 21.50 13.83 0.26
CA GLY A 299 22.02 12.46 0.37
C GLY A 299 23.17 12.13 -0.59
N CYS A 300 23.70 13.11 -1.33
CA CYS A 300 24.83 12.95 -2.24
C CYS A 300 25.66 14.24 -2.32
N THR A 301 26.80 14.19 -3.00
CA THR A 301 27.74 15.31 -3.19
C THR A 301 27.45 16.15 -4.44
N HIS A 302 26.50 15.74 -5.29
CA HIS A 302 26.19 16.44 -6.54
C HIS A 302 25.60 17.84 -6.31
N LYS A 303 26.13 18.85 -7.02
CA LYS A 303 25.57 20.21 -7.11
C LYS A 303 24.49 20.31 -8.21
N ALA A 304 23.56 19.35 -8.25
CA ALA A 304 22.51 19.31 -9.27
C ALA A 304 21.19 19.91 -8.73
N PRO A 305 20.32 20.43 -9.62
CA PRO A 305 18.98 20.88 -9.26
C PRO A 305 18.17 19.82 -8.52
N ILE A 306 17.16 20.26 -7.78
CA ILE A 306 16.19 19.40 -7.12
C ILE A 306 15.10 19.03 -8.13
N LYS A 307 14.65 17.77 -8.10
CA LYS A 307 13.44 17.33 -8.80
C LYS A 307 12.54 16.50 -7.88
N PRO A 308 11.25 16.31 -8.21
CA PRO A 308 10.38 15.40 -7.47
C PRO A 308 10.89 13.94 -7.48
N ALA A 309 10.56 13.20 -6.43
CA ALA A 309 10.76 11.74 -6.41
C ALA A 309 9.72 11.06 -7.33
N LEU A 310 10.08 9.93 -7.92
CA LEU A 310 9.25 9.15 -8.83
C LEU A 310 8.66 7.91 -8.12
N ILE A 311 7.34 7.85 -8.09
CA ILE A 311 6.55 6.77 -7.45
C ILE A 311 5.97 5.87 -8.53
N LEU A 312 6.21 4.56 -8.43
CA LEU A 312 5.67 3.57 -9.36
C LEU A 312 4.44 2.87 -8.76
N ASP A 313 3.43 2.66 -9.60
CA ASP A 313 2.35 1.71 -9.35
C ASP A 313 2.21 0.79 -10.60
N PRO A 314 2.68 -0.47 -10.53
CA PRO A 314 2.60 -1.41 -11.65
C PRO A 314 1.18 -1.92 -11.89
N PHE A 315 0.23 -1.63 -11.00
CA PHE A 315 -1.18 -2.04 -11.07
C PHE A 315 -2.09 -0.82 -10.86
N GLY A 316 -1.87 0.22 -11.67
CA GLY A 316 -2.33 1.58 -11.44
C GLY A 316 -3.84 1.76 -11.34
N GLY A 317 -4.66 0.87 -11.93
CA GLY A 317 -6.11 0.87 -11.79
C GLY A 317 -6.73 2.25 -12.07
N ALA A 318 -7.45 2.79 -11.09
CA ALA A 318 -8.08 4.12 -11.19
C ALA A 318 -7.12 5.30 -10.92
N GLY A 319 -5.84 5.05 -10.64
CA GLY A 319 -4.81 6.07 -10.48
C GLY A 319 -4.76 6.77 -9.12
N THR A 320 -5.20 6.14 -8.03
CA THR A 320 -5.14 6.74 -6.69
C THR A 320 -3.70 7.08 -6.28
N THR A 321 -2.73 6.22 -6.59
CA THR A 321 -1.30 6.46 -6.29
C THR A 321 -0.80 7.75 -6.94
N ALA A 322 -1.22 8.04 -8.18
CA ALA A 322 -0.89 9.30 -8.86
C ALA A 322 -1.50 10.52 -8.15
N LEU A 323 -2.74 10.43 -7.67
CA LEU A 323 -3.38 11.52 -6.93
C LEU A 323 -2.64 11.81 -5.61
N ALA A 324 -2.34 10.76 -4.84
CA ALA A 324 -1.59 10.89 -3.58
C ALA A 324 -0.18 11.44 -3.81
N SER A 325 0.49 10.98 -4.88
CA SER A 325 1.81 11.50 -5.28
C SER A 325 1.73 13.00 -5.57
N LYS A 326 0.75 13.43 -6.37
CA LYS A 326 0.60 14.84 -6.76
C LYS A 326 0.16 15.75 -5.63
N LYS A 327 -0.69 15.27 -4.72
CA LYS A 327 -1.03 15.99 -3.48
C LYS A 327 0.22 16.38 -2.68
N HIS A 328 1.27 15.58 -2.75
CA HIS A 328 2.53 15.81 -2.05
C HIS A 328 3.66 16.29 -2.98
N GLY A 329 3.39 16.74 -4.21
CA GLY A 329 4.44 17.25 -5.11
C GLY A 329 5.47 16.20 -5.56
N ARG A 330 5.07 14.93 -5.66
CA ARG A 330 5.86 13.83 -6.25
C ARG A 330 5.42 13.59 -7.70
N ASP A 331 6.30 12.97 -8.48
CA ASP A 331 5.96 12.43 -9.79
C ASP A 331 5.51 10.98 -9.67
N TYR A 332 4.71 10.53 -10.63
CA TYR A 332 4.20 9.17 -10.67
C TYR A 332 4.49 8.50 -12.02
N LEU A 333 4.54 7.17 -12.00
CA LEU A 333 4.47 6.31 -13.17
C LEU A 333 3.46 5.19 -12.85
N LEU A 334 2.35 5.15 -13.58
CA LEU A 334 1.36 4.08 -13.47
C LEU A 334 1.47 3.14 -14.66
N ILE A 335 1.33 1.85 -14.42
CA ILE A 335 1.14 0.83 -15.45
C ILE A 335 -0.24 0.21 -15.26
N GLU A 336 -1.01 0.10 -16.33
CA GLU A 336 -2.36 -0.47 -16.28
C GLU A 336 -2.59 -1.34 -17.51
N LEU A 337 -2.94 -2.61 -17.28
CA LEU A 337 -3.12 -3.60 -18.34
C LEU A 337 -4.23 -3.20 -19.31
N ASN A 338 -5.37 -2.71 -18.79
CA ASN A 338 -6.52 -2.38 -19.61
C ASN A 338 -6.43 -0.94 -20.15
N PRO A 339 -6.35 -0.75 -21.48
CA PRO A 339 -6.24 0.59 -22.08
C PRO A 339 -7.42 1.51 -21.75
N LYS A 340 -8.63 0.98 -21.53
CA LYS A 340 -9.80 1.76 -21.12
C LYS A 340 -9.60 2.32 -19.71
N TYR A 341 -9.04 1.52 -18.81
CA TYR A 341 -8.77 1.92 -17.42
C TYR A 341 -7.61 2.90 -17.35
N ALA A 342 -6.55 2.68 -18.13
CA ALA A 342 -5.47 3.65 -18.29
C ALA A 342 -6.01 5.03 -18.77
N ARG A 343 -6.96 5.04 -19.73
CA ARG A 343 -7.60 6.28 -20.20
C ARG A 343 -8.44 6.96 -19.11
N MET A 344 -9.19 6.18 -18.33
CA MET A 344 -9.97 6.67 -17.20
C MET A 344 -9.06 7.29 -16.13
N ALA A 345 -7.99 6.60 -15.73
CA ALA A 345 -7.00 7.10 -14.78
C ALA A 345 -6.41 8.44 -15.24
N ARG A 346 -5.98 8.56 -16.51
CA ARG A 346 -5.49 9.84 -17.07
C ARG A 346 -6.50 10.97 -16.94
N ARG A 347 -7.79 10.72 -17.23
CA ARG A 347 -8.87 11.73 -17.09
C ARG A 347 -9.05 12.15 -15.64
N ARG A 348 -9.10 11.18 -14.71
CA ARG A 348 -9.25 11.41 -13.28
C ARG A 348 -8.08 12.24 -12.74
N ILE A 349 -6.85 11.90 -13.10
CA ILE A 349 -5.64 12.64 -12.69
C ILE A 349 -5.69 14.06 -13.23
N LYS A 350 -5.99 14.26 -14.52
CA LYS A 350 -6.11 15.59 -15.13
C LYS A 350 -7.17 16.45 -14.44
N LYS A 351 -8.31 15.86 -14.06
CA LYS A 351 -9.36 16.55 -13.30
C LYS A 351 -8.86 16.97 -11.92
N TYR A 352 -8.24 16.06 -11.18
CA TYR A 352 -7.71 16.34 -9.85
C TYR A 352 -6.62 17.42 -9.87
N LEU A 353 -5.72 17.41 -10.85
CA LEU A 353 -4.69 18.44 -11.01
C LEU A 353 -5.30 19.83 -11.16
N ARG A 354 -6.38 19.97 -11.94
CA ARG A 354 -7.12 21.23 -12.08
C ARG A 354 -7.82 21.68 -10.79
N GLU A 355 -8.19 20.74 -9.92
CA GLU A 355 -8.83 21.04 -8.64
C GLU A 355 -7.81 21.55 -7.62
N ILE A 356 -6.64 20.90 -7.54
CA ILE A 356 -5.57 21.33 -6.62
C ILE A 356 -4.92 22.66 -7.06
N GLU A 357 -4.81 22.93 -8.36
CA GLU A 357 -4.29 24.20 -8.90
C GLU A 357 -5.21 25.40 -8.59
N LYS A 358 -6.50 25.15 -8.35
CA LYS A 358 -7.49 26.18 -8.01
C LYS A 358 -7.60 26.46 -6.51
N THR A 359 -6.93 25.66 -5.69
CA THR A 359 -6.93 25.82 -4.24
C THR A 359 -5.77 26.75 -3.88
N PRO A 360 -6.04 27.98 -3.39
CA PRO A 360 -5.00 29.00 -3.17
C PRO A 360 -3.94 28.60 -2.14
#